data_AF-A0A1G8Z062-F1
#
_entry.id   AF-A0A1G8Z062-F1
#
_cell.length_a   1.000
_cell.length_b   1.000
_cell.length_c   1.000
_cell.angle_alpha   90.00
_cell.angle_beta   90.00
_cell.angle_gamma   90.00
#
_symmetry.space_group_name_H-M   'P 1'
#
loop_
_entity.id
_entity.type
_entity.pdbx_description
1 polymer ?
#
loop_
_entity_poly.entity_id
_entity_poly.type
_entity_poly.pdbx_seq_one_letter_code
_entity_poly.pdbx_strand_id
1 'polypeptide(L)'
;MKKKDKQKYSDFSTVENRRNFLAAEEVPEGAYGSPINKNEPVENKSNPWKEKQRFHSAFNYPDKDFHDDLPRQMEGAHPLHDHEGDMEPQEEEK
;
A
#
# COMPACT_ATOMS: atom_id res chain seq x y z
N MET A 1 -20.01 0.82 5.75
CA MET A 1 -19.36 0.26 4.55
C MET A 1 -19.07 1.41 3.61
N LYS A 2 -17.81 1.90 3.57
CA LYS A 2 -17.40 2.98 2.68
C LYS A 2 -17.80 2.66 1.24
N LYS A 3 -18.20 3.69 0.49
CA LYS A 3 -18.29 3.64 -0.97
C LYS A 3 -16.87 3.47 -1.49
N LYS A 4 -16.37 2.22 -1.50
CA LYS A 4 -15.26 1.83 -2.37
C LYS A 4 -15.53 2.49 -3.71
N ASP A 5 -14.54 3.22 -4.20
CA ASP A 5 -14.47 3.88 -5.50
C ASP A 5 -15.61 3.47 -6.43
N LYS A 6 -16.27 4.43 -7.07
CA LYS A 6 -17.32 4.21 -8.10
C LYS A 6 -16.84 3.42 -9.34
N GLN A 7 -15.89 2.51 -9.21
CA GLN A 7 -15.65 1.39 -10.09
C GLN A 7 -16.94 0.57 -10.20
N LYS A 8 -17.41 0.36 -11.44
CA LYS A 8 -18.57 -0.49 -11.73
C LYS A 8 -18.41 -1.93 -11.20
N TYR A 9 -17.18 -2.34 -10.90
CA TYR A 9 -16.85 -3.65 -10.34
C TYR A 9 -15.57 -3.55 -9.50
N SER A 10 -15.57 -4.17 -8.32
CA SER A 10 -14.36 -4.43 -7.53
C SER A 10 -14.41 -5.88 -7.04
N ASP A 11 -13.26 -6.55 -7.03
CA ASP A 11 -13.16 -7.93 -6.54
C ASP A 11 -13.22 -7.97 -5.01
N PHE A 12 -13.22 -9.17 -4.44
CA PHE A 12 -13.16 -9.37 -2.99
C PHE A 12 -11.86 -8.77 -2.43
N SER A 13 -11.92 -8.25 -1.20
CA SER A 13 -10.78 -7.60 -0.53
C SER A 13 -9.54 -8.48 -0.49
N THR A 14 -9.69 -9.79 -0.27
CA THR A 14 -8.58 -10.74 -0.28
C THR A 14 -7.87 -10.81 -1.64
N VAL A 15 -8.63 -10.75 -2.74
CA VAL A 15 -8.07 -10.82 -4.10
C VAL A 15 -7.31 -9.54 -4.41
N GLU A 16 -7.90 -8.38 -4.12
CA GLU A 16 -7.24 -7.09 -4.32
C GLU A 16 -6.02 -6.94 -3.41
N ASN A 17 -6.09 -7.38 -2.16
CA ASN A 17 -4.93 -7.35 -1.25
C ASN A 17 -3.79 -8.21 -1.77
N ARG A 18 -4.05 -9.43 -2.24
CA ARG A 18 -3.01 -10.29 -2.81
C ARG A 18 -2.43 -9.74 -4.12
N ARG A 19 -3.23 -9.00 -4.90
CA ARG A 19 -2.77 -8.35 -6.14
C ARG A 19 -1.90 -7.12 -5.87
N ASN A 20 -2.26 -6.35 -4.84
CA ASN A 20 -1.69 -5.03 -4.57
C ASN A 20 -0.54 -5.07 -3.56
N PHE A 21 -0.56 -5.97 -2.59
CA PHE A 21 0.52 -6.11 -1.63
C PHE A 21 1.53 -7.17 -2.09
N LEU A 22 2.73 -6.69 -2.39
CA LEU A 22 3.85 -7.52 -2.82
C LEU A 22 4.66 -7.97 -1.61
N ALA A 23 5.12 -9.22 -1.67
CA ALA A 23 6.16 -9.71 -0.76
C ALA A 23 7.48 -9.02 -1.12
N ALA A 24 8.22 -8.57 -0.11
CA ALA A 24 9.58 -8.10 -0.31
C ALA A 24 10.52 -9.30 -0.41
N GLU A 25 11.36 -9.33 -1.44
CA GLU A 25 12.43 -10.33 -1.57
C GLU A 25 13.69 -9.80 -0.90
N GLU A 26 14.36 -10.64 -0.10
CA GLU A 26 15.57 -10.24 0.64
C GLU A 26 16.82 -10.21 -0.24
N VAL A 27 16.87 -11.05 -1.28
CA VAL A 27 18.01 -11.21 -2.18
C VAL A 27 17.55 -11.30 -3.65
N PRO A 28 17.03 -10.20 -4.23
CA PRO A 28 16.54 -10.19 -5.61
C PRO A 28 17.63 -10.50 -6.66
N GLU A 29 18.90 -10.24 -6.33
CA GLU A 29 20.07 -10.62 -7.13
C GLU A 29 20.57 -12.07 -6.90
N GLY A 30 19.97 -12.77 -5.93
CA GLY A 30 20.34 -14.13 -5.54
C GLY A 30 21.35 -14.18 -4.38
N ALA A 31 21.80 -15.40 -4.07
CA ALA A 31 22.73 -15.63 -2.95
C ALA A 31 24.06 -14.89 -3.14
N TYR A 32 24.77 -14.64 -2.04
CA TYR A 32 26.09 -14.01 -2.09
C TYR A 32 27.04 -14.75 -3.06
N GLY A 33 27.58 -14.02 -4.03
CA GLY A 33 28.44 -14.57 -5.09
C GLY A 33 27.69 -15.14 -6.30
N SER A 34 26.37 -14.97 -6.37
CA SER A 34 25.54 -15.34 -7.53
C SER A 34 26.04 -14.68 -8.82
N PRO A 35 26.11 -15.41 -9.94
CA PRO A 35 26.43 -14.83 -11.24
C PRO A 35 25.22 -14.11 -11.88
N ILE A 36 24.02 -14.25 -11.32
CA ILE A 36 22.78 -13.64 -11.82
C ILE A 36 22.89 -12.12 -11.67
N ASN A 37 22.54 -11.40 -12.74
CA ASN A 37 22.46 -9.93 -12.77
C ASN A 37 23.72 -9.20 -12.26
N LYS A 38 24.90 -9.83 -12.36
CA LYS A 38 26.16 -9.33 -11.78
C LYS A 38 26.52 -7.90 -12.20
N ASN A 39 26.16 -7.52 -13.43
CA ASN A 39 26.47 -6.21 -14.00
C ASN A 39 25.21 -5.36 -14.23
N GLU A 40 24.05 -5.81 -13.73
CA GLU A 40 22.78 -5.12 -13.89
C GLU A 40 22.38 -4.50 -12.55
N PRO A 41 21.79 -3.29 -12.55
CA PRO A 41 21.25 -2.71 -11.33
C PRO A 41 20.17 -3.61 -10.72
N VAL A 42 20.12 -3.66 -9.40
CA VAL A 42 19.05 -4.35 -8.69
C VAL A 42 17.75 -3.59 -8.91
N GLU A 43 16.77 -4.25 -9.51
CA GLU A 43 15.41 -3.74 -9.66
C GLU A 43 14.49 -4.41 -8.65
N ASN A 44 13.62 -3.62 -8.03
CA ASN A 44 12.65 -4.15 -7.06
C ASN A 44 11.59 -5.05 -7.70
N LYS A 45 11.42 -5.02 -9.03
CA LYS A 45 10.37 -5.76 -9.73
C LYS A 45 10.65 -5.90 -11.22
N SER A 46 10.51 -7.11 -11.76
CA SER A 46 10.68 -7.38 -13.20
C SER A 46 9.50 -6.89 -14.06
N ASN A 47 8.32 -6.70 -13.47
CA ASN A 47 7.13 -6.22 -14.16
C ASN A 47 6.82 -4.78 -13.76
N PRO A 48 6.25 -3.95 -14.67
CA PRO A 48 5.85 -2.59 -14.34
C PRO A 48 4.94 -2.52 -13.11
N TRP A 49 5.06 -1.42 -12.36
CA TRP A 49 4.18 -1.11 -11.25
C TRP A 49 2.74 -0.94 -11.73
N LYS A 50 1.79 -1.57 -11.04
CA LYS A 50 0.36 -1.32 -11.23
C LYS A 50 -0.11 -0.33 -10.19
N GLU A 51 -1.20 0.36 -10.51
CA GLU A 51 -1.88 1.25 -9.57
C GLU A 51 -2.17 0.51 -8.25
N LYS A 52 -2.02 1.22 -7.11
CA LYS A 52 -2.20 0.71 -5.74
C LYS A 52 -1.21 -0.38 -5.28
N GLN A 53 -0.25 -0.82 -6.10
CA GLN A 53 0.76 -1.79 -5.67
C GLN A 53 1.77 -1.20 -4.68
N ARG A 54 2.06 -1.95 -3.61
CA ARG A 54 3.04 -1.58 -2.57
C ARG A 54 3.60 -2.81 -1.86
N PHE A 55 4.76 -2.67 -1.21
CA PHE A 55 5.27 -3.70 -0.32
C PHE A 55 4.61 -3.63 1.07
N HIS A 56 4.63 -4.76 1.78
CA HIS A 56 4.35 -4.76 3.21
C HIS A 56 5.46 -4.01 3.95
N SER A 57 5.09 -2.97 4.71
CA SER A 57 5.99 -2.27 5.62
C SER A 57 5.67 -2.63 7.05
N ALA A 58 6.71 -2.96 7.82
CA ALA A 58 6.63 -3.27 9.25
C ALA A 58 6.32 -2.05 10.13
N PHE A 59 6.41 -0.83 9.58
CA PHE A 59 6.25 0.43 10.31
C PHE A 59 4.85 1.04 10.13
N ASN A 60 3.88 0.24 9.70
CA ASN A 60 2.51 0.66 9.47
C ASN A 60 1.59 0.25 10.61
N TYR A 61 0.40 0.85 10.65
CA TYR A 61 -0.67 0.41 11.54
C TYR A 61 -1.00 -1.09 11.35
N PRO A 62 -1.19 -1.84 12.45
CA PRO A 62 -1.60 -3.24 12.39
C PRO A 62 -2.97 -3.43 11.71
N ASP A 63 -3.92 -2.54 11.99
CA ASP A 63 -5.26 -2.53 11.39
C ASP A 63 -5.48 -1.21 10.63
N LYS A 64 -5.11 -1.21 9.36
CA LYS A 64 -5.25 -0.02 8.51
C LYS A 64 -6.71 0.37 8.29
N ASP A 65 -7.62 -0.59 8.27
CA ASP A 65 -9.03 -0.34 8.02
C ASP A 65 -9.66 0.40 9.20
N PHE A 66 -9.24 0.07 10.43
CA PHE A 66 -9.66 0.79 11.62
C PHE A 66 -9.02 2.19 11.75
N HIS A 67 -7.82 2.36 11.22
CA HIS A 67 -7.09 3.64 11.27
C HIS A 67 -7.34 4.55 10.05
N ASP A 68 -8.22 4.13 9.14
CA ASP A 68 -8.67 4.91 7.99
C ASP A 68 -9.52 6.10 8.47
N ASP A 69 -9.32 7.29 7.90
CA ASP A 69 -9.89 8.57 8.34
C ASP A 69 -9.67 8.93 9.83
N LEU A 70 -8.81 8.24 10.58
CA LEU A 70 -8.59 8.54 12.00
C LEU A 70 -7.26 9.25 12.21
N PRO A 71 -7.24 10.60 12.26
CA PRO A 71 -6.00 11.33 12.40
C PRO A 71 -5.44 11.14 13.81
N ARG A 72 -4.12 11.04 13.91
CA ARG A 72 -3.44 10.99 15.20
C ARG A 72 -3.70 12.30 15.95
N GLN A 73 -4.21 12.19 17.17
CA GLN A 73 -4.49 13.32 18.06
C GLN A 73 -3.20 13.80 18.76
N MET A 74 -2.18 14.13 17.97
CA MET A 74 -0.87 14.61 18.43
C MET A 74 -0.45 15.81 17.59
N GLU A 75 0.13 16.82 18.23
CA GLU A 75 0.69 17.98 17.55
C GLU A 75 1.82 17.55 16.59
N GLY A 76 1.79 18.06 15.35
CA GLY A 76 2.75 17.66 14.31
C GLY A 76 2.48 16.30 13.66
N ALA A 77 1.30 15.70 13.88
CA ALA A 77 0.90 14.49 13.20
C ALA A 77 0.91 14.68 11.67
N HIS A 78 1.53 13.72 10.97
CA HIS A 78 1.48 13.69 9.51
C HIS A 78 0.01 13.58 9.03
N PRO A 79 -0.38 14.32 7.96
CA PRO A 79 -1.69 14.17 7.33
C PRO A 79 -2.00 12.70 7.00
N LEU A 80 -3.28 12.36 7.06
CA LEU A 80 -3.77 11.09 6.55
C LEU A 80 -3.57 11.05 5.03
N HIS A 81 -3.19 9.90 4.50
CA HIS A 81 -2.96 9.72 3.06
C HIS A 81 -4.24 9.26 2.38
N ASP A 82 -5.34 9.96 2.67
CA ASP A 82 -6.67 9.61 2.16
C ASP A 82 -6.77 9.99 0.68
N HIS A 83 -7.65 9.33 -0.06
CA HIS A 83 -7.79 9.54 -1.49
C HIS A 83 -8.56 10.84 -1.77
N GLU A 84 -8.27 11.46 -2.93
CA GLU A 84 -9.00 12.66 -3.35
C GLU A 84 -10.50 12.37 -3.45
N GLY A 85 -11.29 13.07 -2.62
CA GLY A 85 -12.75 12.92 -2.56
C GLY A 85 -13.27 12.04 -1.41
N ASP A 86 -12.38 11.52 -0.56
CA ASP A 86 -12.77 10.98 0.74
C ASP A 86 -13.29 12.13 1.63
N MET A 87 -14.43 11.92 2.30
CA MET A 87 -14.96 12.90 3.25
C MET A 87 -14.15 12.79 4.54
N GLU A 88 -13.60 13.90 4.98
CA GLU A 88 -12.95 13.96 6.28
C GLU A 88 -13.99 13.67 7.39
N PRO A 89 -13.63 13.03 8.52
CA PRO A 89 -14.58 12.70 9.59
C PRO A 89 -15.35 13.93 10.11
N GLN A 90 -14.64 15.05 10.15
CA GLN A 90 -15.15 16.38 10.52
C GLN A 90 -16.21 16.93 9.54
N GLU A 91 -16.27 16.42 8.32
CA GLU A 91 -17.27 16.75 7.30
C GLU A 91 -18.48 15.81 7.35
N GLU A 92 -18.35 14.60 7.90
CA GLU A 92 -19.46 13.64 8.03
C GLU A 92 -20.49 14.03 9.11
N GLU A 93 -20.08 14.75 10.16
CA GLU A 93 -20.96 15.22 11.24
C GLU A 93 -21.77 16.48 10.90
N LYS A 94 -21.57 17.07 9.70
CA LYS A 94 -22.19 18.33 9.26
C LYS A 94 -23.44 18.12 8.43
#